data_AF-A0A2V7KUV9-F1
#
_entry.id   AF-A0A2V7KUV9-F1
#
_cell.length_a   1.000
_cell.length_b   1.000
_cell.length_c   1.000
_cell.angle_alpha   90.00
_cell.angle_beta   90.00
_cell.angle_gamma   90.00
#
_symmetry.space_group_name_H-M   'P 1'
#
loop_
_entity.id
_entity.type
_entity.pdbx_description
1 polymer ?
#
loop_
_entity_poly.entity_id
_entity_poly.type
_entity_poly.pdbx_seq_one_letter_code
_entity_poly.pdbx_strand_id
1 'polypeptide(L)'
;MKTRAWYVVSGAWVALALASVGHAQSLERRVASAPDGSVRFSFAAKPGVYGNGRNMISWDCDKGNCHNQIDGNWNDHNDWDAPCDSGPVRVALTKSSGRITDLRVYVGG
;
A
#
# COMPACT_ATOMS: atom_id res chain seq x y z
N MET A 1 -0.92 24.31 69.64
CA MET A 1 -1.34 25.10 68.45
C MET A 1 -0.66 24.52 67.22
N LYS A 2 -1.43 24.37 66.11
CA LYS A 2 -1.12 23.89 64.74
C LYS A 2 -1.01 22.36 64.53
N THR A 3 -2.12 21.65 64.25
CA THR A 3 -2.70 21.25 62.93
C THR A 3 -1.74 20.47 62.02
N ARG A 4 -1.93 19.14 61.88
CA ARG A 4 -2.74 18.42 60.86
C ARG A 4 -2.05 18.27 59.48
N ALA A 5 -1.90 17.00 59.11
CA ALA A 5 -2.40 16.37 57.88
C ALA A 5 -1.47 16.06 56.69
N TRP A 6 -1.43 14.76 56.38
CA TRP A 6 -1.61 14.11 55.07
C TRP A 6 -0.59 14.41 53.97
N TYR A 7 0.12 13.37 53.52
CA TYR A 7 0.19 12.99 52.09
C TYR A 7 0.50 11.49 51.98
N VAL A 8 -0.54 10.66 51.97
CA VAL A 8 -0.52 9.39 51.23
C VAL A 8 -0.90 9.77 49.80
N VAL A 9 0.03 9.69 48.86
CA VAL A 9 -0.28 9.74 47.43
C VAL A 9 0.25 8.46 46.80
N SER A 10 -0.69 7.52 46.67
CA SER A 10 -0.67 6.43 45.72
C SER A 10 -0.24 6.90 44.33
N GLY A 11 0.57 6.10 43.65
CA GLY A 11 0.92 6.37 42.27
C GLY A 11 1.66 5.20 41.66
N ALA A 12 0.93 4.12 41.38
CA ALA A 12 1.39 3.00 40.59
C ALA A 12 1.84 3.49 39.19
N TRP A 13 3.14 3.46 38.92
CA TRP A 13 3.71 3.81 37.63
C TRP A 13 4.64 2.69 37.15
N VAL A 14 4.09 1.50 36.89
CA VAL A 14 4.73 0.53 35.98
C VAL A 14 3.64 -0.16 35.16
N ALA A 15 3.00 0.57 34.27
CA ALA A 15 2.39 -0.02 33.09
C ALA A 15 3.47 -0.01 31.99
N LEU A 16 4.39 -0.97 32.06
CA LEU A 16 5.39 -1.17 31.04
C LEU A 16 4.66 -1.55 29.75
N ALA A 17 4.73 -0.64 28.78
CA ALA A 17 4.10 -0.76 27.49
C ALA A 17 4.38 -2.13 26.88
N LEU A 18 3.33 -2.94 26.75
CA LEU A 18 3.24 -3.96 25.70
C LEU A 18 3.23 -3.20 24.37
N ALA A 19 4.40 -2.69 23.97
CA ALA A 19 4.65 -2.34 22.59
C ALA A 19 4.46 -3.65 21.83
N SER A 20 3.27 -3.82 21.27
CA SER A 20 2.97 -4.86 20.32
C SER A 20 4.03 -4.73 19.24
N VAL A 21 5.04 -5.60 19.29
CA VAL A 21 5.89 -5.91 18.16
C VAL A 21 4.95 -6.61 17.20
N GLY A 22 4.09 -5.84 16.54
CA GLY A 22 3.41 -6.26 15.33
C GLY A 22 4.54 -6.53 14.35
N HIS A 23 5.05 -7.76 14.35
CA HIS A 23 5.87 -8.26 13.27
C HIS A 23 5.16 -7.81 12.02
N ALA A 24 5.82 -6.97 11.23
CA ALA A 24 5.32 -6.53 9.94
C ALA A 24 4.87 -7.80 9.22
N GLN A 25 3.57 -8.07 9.23
CA GLN A 25 3.06 -9.29 8.64
C GLN A 25 3.40 -9.12 7.17
N SER A 26 4.21 -10.00 6.61
CA SER A 26 4.57 -9.89 5.21
C SER A 26 3.29 -9.81 4.39
N LEU A 27 3.31 -9.02 3.31
CA LEU A 27 2.16 -8.91 2.41
C LEU A 27 1.69 -10.30 1.98
N GLU A 28 2.64 -11.19 1.71
CA GLU A 28 2.40 -12.59 1.42
C GLU A 28 1.59 -13.31 2.50
N ARG A 29 1.95 -13.20 3.79
CA ARG A 29 1.16 -13.80 4.87
C ARG A 29 -0.26 -13.24 4.93
N ARG A 30 -0.43 -11.93 4.71
CA ARG A 30 -1.74 -11.27 4.73
C ARG A 30 -2.63 -11.74 3.58
N VAL A 31 -2.08 -11.87 2.38
CA VAL A 31 -2.80 -12.40 1.20
C VAL A 31 -3.08 -13.90 1.36
N ALA A 32 -2.13 -14.67 1.90
CA ALA A 32 -2.30 -16.09 2.18
C ALA A 32 -3.39 -16.35 3.23
N SER A 33 -3.48 -15.52 4.27
CA SER A 33 -4.51 -15.61 5.31
C SER A 33 -5.88 -15.07 4.91
N ALA A 34 -5.96 -14.27 3.84
CA ALA A 34 -7.23 -13.73 3.37
C ALA A 34 -8.18 -14.87 2.93
N PRO A 35 -9.49 -14.77 3.21
CA PRO A 35 -10.46 -15.73 2.71
C PRO A 35 -10.52 -15.69 1.17
N ASP A 36 -11.15 -16.69 0.58
CA ASP A 36 -11.50 -16.65 -0.85
C ASP A 36 -12.40 -15.44 -1.15
N GLY A 37 -12.26 -14.88 -2.35
CA GLY A 37 -12.92 -13.66 -2.79
C GLY A 37 -11.95 -12.58 -3.27
N SER A 38 -12.40 -11.32 -3.19
CA SER A 38 -11.61 -10.17 -3.65
C SER A 38 -10.66 -9.68 -2.56
N VAL A 39 -9.37 -9.59 -2.87
CA VAL A 39 -8.34 -8.99 -2.00
C VAL A 39 -7.85 -7.70 -2.66
N ARG A 40 -7.91 -6.59 -1.94
CA ARG A 40 -7.46 -5.27 -2.43
C ARG A 40 -6.50 -4.63 -1.44
N PHE A 41 -5.42 -4.07 -1.95
CA PHE A 41 -4.48 -3.29 -1.16
C PHE A 41 -3.76 -2.26 -2.03
N SER A 42 -3.12 -1.29 -1.39
CA SER A 42 -2.34 -0.27 -2.06
C SER A 42 -1.01 -0.01 -1.36
N PHE A 43 -0.05 0.51 -2.12
CA PHE A 43 1.26 0.93 -1.63
C PHE A 43 1.78 2.10 -2.44
N ALA A 44 2.78 2.81 -1.92
CA ALA A 44 3.37 3.93 -2.63
C ALA A 44 4.04 3.46 -3.94
N ALA A 45 3.79 4.17 -5.04
CA ALA A 45 4.48 3.90 -6.28
C ALA A 45 5.96 4.26 -6.18
N LYS A 46 6.79 3.54 -6.95
CA LYS A 46 8.19 3.90 -7.13
C LYS A 46 8.26 5.28 -7.81
N PRO A 47 9.15 6.19 -7.37
CA PRO A 47 9.37 7.45 -8.08
C PRO A 47 9.68 7.21 -9.57
N GLY A 48 9.05 8.02 -10.43
CA GLY A 48 9.14 7.87 -11.89
C GLY A 48 8.22 6.81 -12.50
N VAL A 49 7.35 6.18 -11.69
CA VAL A 49 6.25 5.33 -12.19
C VAL A 49 4.95 6.09 -12.07
N TYR A 50 4.20 6.10 -13.16
CA TYR A 50 2.96 6.86 -13.32
C TYR A 50 1.85 5.97 -13.86
N GLY A 51 0.62 6.46 -13.81
CA GLY A 51 -0.49 5.79 -14.46
C GLY A 51 -1.76 6.64 -14.46
N ASN A 52 -2.69 6.27 -15.32
CA ASN A 52 -3.97 6.98 -15.49
C ASN A 52 -5.08 6.47 -14.56
N GLY A 53 -4.71 5.60 -13.62
CA GLY A 53 -5.60 4.97 -12.68
C GLY A 53 -6.55 3.91 -13.23
N ARG A 54 -6.43 3.54 -14.51
CA ARG A 54 -7.36 2.63 -15.19
C ARG A 54 -6.66 1.47 -15.86
N ASN A 55 -5.81 1.73 -16.82
CA ASN A 55 -5.21 0.70 -17.67
C ASN A 55 -3.83 1.04 -18.23
N MET A 56 -3.35 2.27 -17.98
CA MET A 56 -2.06 2.74 -18.44
C MET A 56 -1.10 2.88 -17.27
N ILE A 57 0.10 2.34 -17.42
CA ILE A 57 1.23 2.52 -16.51
C ILE A 57 2.42 2.98 -17.34
N SER A 58 3.08 4.05 -16.90
CA SER A 58 4.23 4.65 -17.60
C SER A 58 5.44 4.75 -16.69
N TRP A 59 6.64 4.53 -17.19
CA TRP A 59 7.88 4.66 -16.43
C TRP A 59 9.10 4.91 -17.33
N ASP A 60 10.25 5.15 -16.69
CA ASP A 60 11.53 5.49 -17.34
C ASP A 60 11.37 6.60 -18.38
N CYS A 61 10.65 7.65 -17.98
CA CYS A 61 10.38 8.80 -18.82
C CYS A 61 11.64 9.67 -19.00
N ASP A 62 12.15 9.79 -20.23
CA ASP A 62 13.21 10.73 -20.61
C ASP A 62 12.81 11.60 -21.81
N LYS A 63 12.90 12.92 -21.65
CA LYS A 63 12.59 13.93 -22.70
C LYS A 63 11.25 13.70 -23.42
N GLY A 64 10.23 13.26 -22.69
CA GLY A 64 8.89 12.98 -23.22
C GLY A 64 8.68 11.58 -23.79
N ASN A 65 9.70 10.72 -23.76
CA ASN A 65 9.57 9.31 -24.13
C ASN A 65 9.46 8.47 -22.86
N CYS A 66 8.41 7.67 -22.72
CA CYS A 66 8.20 6.78 -21.59
C CYS A 66 7.95 5.37 -22.09
N HIS A 67 8.34 4.37 -21.31
CA HIS A 67 7.80 3.02 -21.50
C HIS A 67 6.36 2.98 -21.02
N ASN A 68 5.47 2.43 -21.84
CA ASN A 68 4.06 2.35 -21.52
C ASN A 68 3.58 0.89 -21.56
N GLN A 69 2.82 0.53 -20.53
CA GLN A 69 1.95 -0.64 -20.56
C GLN A 69 0.50 -0.17 -20.65
N ILE A 70 -0.25 -0.69 -21.62
CA ILE A 70 -1.68 -0.41 -21.80
C ILE A 70 -2.45 -1.73 -21.88
N ASP A 71 -3.47 -1.87 -21.02
CA ASP A 71 -4.31 -3.07 -20.95
C ASP A 71 -3.51 -4.37 -20.78
N GLY A 72 -2.37 -4.29 -20.09
CA GLY A 72 -1.46 -5.42 -19.90
C GLY A 72 -0.43 -5.61 -21.03
N ASN A 73 -0.59 -4.94 -22.17
CA ASN A 73 0.29 -5.05 -23.32
C ASN A 73 1.35 -3.95 -23.37
N TRP A 74 2.53 -4.30 -23.87
CA TRP A 74 3.65 -3.39 -24.06
C TRP A 74 3.42 -2.52 -25.29
N ASN A 75 3.61 -1.21 -25.15
CA ASN A 75 3.62 -0.34 -26.31
C ASN A 75 4.66 0.77 -26.13
N ASP A 76 5.62 0.81 -27.06
CA ASP A 76 6.73 1.76 -27.11
C ASP A 76 6.40 3.01 -27.94
N HIS A 77 5.15 3.18 -28.39
CA HIS A 77 4.77 4.38 -29.13
C HIS A 77 4.69 5.60 -28.19
N ASN A 78 5.33 6.69 -28.62
CA ASN A 78 5.42 7.98 -27.93
C ASN A 78 4.16 8.85 -28.07
N ASP A 79 3.05 8.30 -28.54
CA ASP A 79 1.86 9.08 -28.90
C ASP A 79 0.92 9.33 -27.71
N TRP A 80 1.38 9.10 -26.49
CA TRP A 80 0.58 9.31 -25.29
C TRP A 80 1.20 10.32 -24.36
N ASP A 81 0.39 11.32 -24.00
CA ASP A 81 0.64 12.17 -22.84
C ASP A 81 0.71 11.27 -21.60
N ALA A 82 1.92 10.92 -21.20
CA ALA A 82 2.15 10.16 -19.99
C ALA A 82 1.54 10.95 -18.83
N PRO A 83 0.67 10.33 -18.00
CA PRO A 83 0.10 11.04 -16.87
C PRO A 83 1.24 11.46 -15.92
N CYS A 84 1.45 12.75 -15.74
CA CYS A 84 2.54 13.26 -14.89
C CYS A 84 2.22 13.23 -13.39
N ASP A 85 1.04 12.77 -13.01
CA ASP A 85 0.64 12.66 -11.60
C ASP A 85 0.89 11.25 -11.07
N SER A 86 1.83 11.16 -10.13
CA SER A 86 2.07 9.94 -9.37
C SER A 86 0.93 9.68 -8.39
N GLY A 87 0.43 8.44 -8.33
CA GLY A 87 -0.48 7.99 -7.28
C GLY A 87 -0.08 6.60 -6.77
N PRO A 88 -0.79 6.06 -5.76
CA PRO A 88 -0.44 4.77 -5.20
C PRO A 88 -0.61 3.65 -6.25
N VAL A 89 0.20 2.61 -6.11
CA VAL A 89 -0.09 1.33 -6.76
C VAL A 89 -1.25 0.69 -6.02
N ARG A 90 -2.27 0.27 -6.76
CA ARG A 90 -3.45 -0.42 -6.25
C ARG A 90 -3.49 -1.80 -6.90
N VAL A 91 -3.63 -2.84 -6.08
CA VAL A 91 -3.67 -4.22 -6.53
C VAL A 91 -5.02 -4.81 -6.18
N ALA A 92 -5.65 -5.45 -7.16
CA ALA A 92 -6.87 -6.22 -6.99
C ALA A 92 -6.59 -7.66 -7.38
N LEU A 93 -6.84 -8.59 -6.46
CA LEU A 93 -6.67 -10.02 -6.64
C LEU A 93 -8.01 -10.73 -6.45
N THR A 94 -8.21 -11.83 -7.17
CA THR A 94 -9.27 -12.79 -6.89
C THR A 94 -8.65 -14.08 -6.38
N LYS A 95 -9.14 -14.57 -5.23
CA LYS A 95 -8.72 -15.83 -4.62
C LYS A 95 -9.86 -16.85 -4.68
N SER A 96 -9.59 -18.05 -5.16
CA SER A 96 -10.54 -19.16 -5.24
C SER A 96 -9.85 -20.47 -4.88
N SER A 97 -10.45 -21.25 -3.98
CA SER A 97 -9.90 -22.50 -3.46
C SER A 97 -8.48 -22.32 -2.93
N GLY A 98 -8.20 -21.21 -2.24
CA GLY A 98 -6.88 -20.90 -1.71
C GLY A 98 -5.85 -20.38 -2.73
N ARG A 99 -6.19 -20.28 -4.02
CA ARG A 99 -5.28 -19.87 -5.11
C ARG A 99 -5.68 -18.52 -5.69
N ILE A 100 -4.69 -17.73 -6.11
CA ILE A 100 -4.94 -16.50 -6.87
C ILE A 100 -5.27 -16.87 -8.31
N THR A 101 -6.45 -16.44 -8.79
CA THR A 101 -6.96 -16.75 -10.13
C THR A 101 -7.03 -15.54 -11.06
N ASP A 102 -7.00 -14.33 -10.51
CA ASP A 102 -6.95 -13.07 -11.26
C ASP A 102 -6.12 -12.04 -10.49
N LEU A 103 -5.38 -11.21 -11.22
CA LEU A 103 -4.54 -10.14 -10.67
C LEU A 103 -4.58 -8.95 -11.61
N ARG A 104 -4.90 -7.78 -11.05
CA ARG A 104 -4.86 -6.49 -11.75
C ARG A 104 -4.11 -5.46 -10.93
N VAL A 105 -3.29 -4.67 -11.61
CA VAL A 105 -2.47 -3.61 -11.01
C VAL A 105 -2.82 -2.30 -11.66
N TYR A 106 -2.95 -1.26 -10.86
CA TYR A 106 -3.27 0.10 -11.29
C TYR A 106 -2.31 1.08 -10.63
N VAL A 107 -1.93 2.14 -11.34
CA VAL A 107 -1.12 3.25 -10.81
C VAL A 107 -1.85 4.56 -11.07
N GLY A 108 -1.81 5.49 -10.12
CA GLY A 108 -2.47 6.80 -10.27
C GLY A 108 -4.00 6.72 -10.16
N GLY A 109 -4.68 7.84 -10.40
CA GLY A 109 -6.14 7.98 -10.30
C GLY A 109 -6.62 8.74 -9.09
#